data_AF-A0A382PQJ2-F1
#
_entry.id   AF-A0A382PQJ2-F1
#
_cell.length_a   1.000
_cell.length_b   1.000
_cell.length_c   1.000
_cell.angle_alpha   90.00
_cell.angle_beta   90.00
_cell.angle_gamma   90.00
#
_symmetry.space_group_name_H-M   'P 1'
#
loop_
_entity.id
_entity.type
_entity.pdbx_description
1 polymer ?
#
loop_
_entity_poly.entity_id
_entity_poly.type
_entity_poly.pdbx_seq_one_letter_code
_entity_poly.pdbx_strand_id
1 'polypeptide(L)'
;MVRFAIICVLFLAPTISLNITDFRVANATEPPVFSQALPGYVYRFPEDFYSHDDFRIEWWYYTGNLEEVATSRSFGYQLTFFRVALDRISGNPNPSKWKVGHIYFAHMTVTDIAGEKFYYFERINRKG
;
A
#
# COMPACT_ATOMS: atom_id res chain seq x y z
N MET A 1 -52.94 22.74 16.28
CA MET A 1 -51.82 23.61 16.73
C MET A 1 -50.90 22.75 17.59
N VAL A 2 -49.89 22.11 16.98
CA VAL A 2 -49.04 21.11 17.65
C VAL A 2 -47.77 21.80 18.12
N ARG A 3 -47.54 21.83 19.44
CA ARG A 3 -46.32 22.38 20.05
C ARG A 3 -45.25 21.28 20.04
N PHE A 4 -44.19 21.45 19.26
CA PHE A 4 -42.98 20.66 19.37
C PHE A 4 -42.11 21.23 20.49
N ALA A 5 -41.84 20.43 21.52
CA ALA A 5 -40.84 20.74 22.53
C ALA A 5 -39.51 20.15 22.08
N ILE A 6 -38.52 21.01 21.80
CA ILE A 6 -37.15 20.60 21.52
C ILE A 6 -36.48 20.38 22.88
N ILE A 7 -36.20 19.12 23.22
CA ILE A 7 -35.32 18.79 24.35
C ILE A 7 -33.88 18.86 23.82
N CYS A 8 -33.17 19.92 24.20
CA CYS A 8 -31.76 20.07 23.88
C CYS A 8 -30.94 19.31 24.94
N VAL A 9 -30.48 18.10 24.60
CA VAL A 9 -29.55 17.35 25.46
C VAL A 9 -28.15 17.90 25.20
N LEU A 10 -27.66 18.74 26.12
CA LEU A 10 -26.27 19.18 26.14
C LEU A 10 -25.38 17.98 26.50
N PHE A 11 -24.79 17.33 25.50
CA PHE A 11 -23.70 16.39 25.70
C PHE A 11 -22.45 17.18 26.09
N LEU A 12 -22.15 17.21 27.38
CA LEU A 12 -20.87 17.69 27.89
C LEU A 12 -19.81 16.63 27.55
N ALA A 13 -19.22 16.71 26.36
CA ALA A 13 -18.08 15.87 26.02
C ALA A 13 -16.88 16.31 26.87
N PRO A 14 -16.29 15.46 27.71
CA PRO A 14 -15.03 15.81 28.36
C PRO A 14 -13.98 15.98 27.25
N THR A 15 -13.45 17.19 27.11
CA THR A 15 -12.27 17.43 26.28
C THR A 15 -11.09 16.74 26.92
N ILE A 16 -10.87 15.47 26.57
CA ILE A 16 -9.62 14.78 26.85
C ILE A 16 -8.58 15.44 25.95
N SER A 17 -7.88 16.44 26.48
CA SER A 17 -6.66 16.97 25.90
C SER A 17 -5.56 15.92 26.07
N LEU A 18 -5.43 15.03 25.09
CA LEU A 18 -4.29 14.14 24.95
C LEU A 18 -3.08 14.99 24.52
N ASN A 19 -2.38 15.57 25.50
CA ASN A 19 -1.02 16.09 25.30
C ASN A 19 -0.07 14.91 25.09
N ILE A 20 -0.15 14.26 23.92
CA ILE A 20 0.93 13.36 23.46
C ILE A 20 2.02 14.27 22.90
N THR A 21 2.85 14.83 23.79
CA THR A 21 4.01 15.64 23.41
C THR A 21 5.25 14.80 23.10
N ASP A 22 5.15 13.47 23.09
CA ASP A 22 6.32 12.62 22.95
C ASP A 22 6.01 11.41 22.08
N PHE A 23 6.04 11.59 20.75
CA PHE A 23 6.32 10.49 19.84
C PHE A 23 7.79 10.11 20.06
N ARG A 24 8.05 9.33 21.12
CA ARG A 24 9.39 8.80 21.37
C ARG A 24 9.71 7.83 20.25
N VAL A 25 10.43 8.33 19.24
CA VAL A 25 11.17 7.47 18.31
C VAL A 25 12.09 6.64 19.20
N ALA A 26 11.83 5.33 19.29
CA ALA A 26 12.81 4.43 19.85
C ALA A 26 14.07 4.56 18.99
N ASN A 27 15.10 5.22 19.50
CA ASN A 27 16.42 5.21 18.88
C ASN A 27 16.98 3.80 19.04
N ALA A 28 16.67 2.93 18.07
CA ALA A 28 17.46 1.75 17.85
C ALA A 28 18.89 2.21 17.56
N THR A 29 19.85 1.72 18.35
CA THR A 29 21.27 2.09 18.25
C THR A 29 21.93 1.62 16.95
N GLU A 30 21.25 0.76 16.21
CA GLU A 30 21.67 0.26 14.91
C GLU A 30 21.02 1.08 13.79
N PRO A 31 21.79 1.52 12.77
CA PRO A 31 21.21 2.18 11.62
C PRO A 31 20.16 1.27 10.97
N PRO A 32 19.02 1.81 10.53
CA PRO A 32 17.97 0.98 9.96
C PRO A 32 18.51 0.25 8.73
N VAL A 33 18.27 -1.06 8.69
CA VAL A 33 18.71 -1.96 7.60
C VAL A 33 18.15 -1.52 6.24
N PHE A 34 17.05 -0.77 6.21
CA PHE A 34 16.43 -0.21 5.01
C PHE A 34 16.22 1.31 5.16
N SER A 35 16.21 2.01 4.03
CA SER A 35 15.92 3.45 4.00
C SER A 35 14.58 3.78 4.66
N GLN A 36 14.53 4.92 5.35
CA GLN A 36 13.34 5.44 5.99
C GLN A 36 12.70 6.50 5.09
N ALA A 37 11.36 6.53 5.03
CA ALA A 37 10.62 7.56 4.31
C ALA A 37 10.52 8.83 5.17
N LEU A 38 11.61 9.60 5.20
CA LEU A 38 11.69 10.87 5.94
C LEU A 38 11.12 12.03 5.11
N PRO A 39 10.58 13.08 5.75
CA PRO A 39 10.13 14.28 5.04
C PRO A 39 11.29 15.00 4.35
N GLY A 40 10.98 15.78 3.31
CA GLY A 40 11.96 16.59 2.56
C GLY A 40 12.58 15.91 1.35
N TYR A 41 12.12 14.70 0.98
CA TYR A 41 12.50 14.08 -0.28
C TYR A 41 12.01 14.91 -1.47
N VAL A 42 12.91 15.18 -2.41
CA VAL A 42 12.60 15.87 -3.67
C VAL A 42 12.48 14.82 -4.76
N TYR A 43 11.28 14.67 -5.30
CA TYR A 43 11.03 13.71 -6.37
C TYR A 43 11.80 14.08 -7.64
N ARG A 44 12.42 13.08 -8.25
CA ARG A 44 13.21 13.17 -9.48
C ARG A 44 12.70 12.15 -10.47
N PHE A 45 12.22 12.64 -11.60
CA PHE A 45 11.73 11.82 -12.68
C PHE A 45 12.67 11.95 -13.90
N PRO A 46 12.98 10.83 -14.57
CA PRO A 46 12.28 9.54 -14.52
C PRO A 46 12.77 8.55 -13.44
N GLU A 47 13.74 8.92 -12.60
CA GLU A 47 14.39 7.99 -11.66
C GLU A 47 13.40 7.34 -10.68
N ASP A 48 12.47 8.12 -10.12
CA ASP A 48 11.46 7.65 -9.18
C ASP A 48 10.30 6.87 -9.86
N PHE A 49 10.37 6.62 -11.18
CA PHE A 49 9.50 5.62 -11.82
C PHE A 49 9.98 4.18 -11.61
N TYR A 50 11.26 4.00 -11.25
CA TYR A 50 11.87 2.69 -11.09
C TYR A 50 11.63 2.09 -9.70
N SER A 51 12.13 0.87 -9.48
CA SER A 51 12.07 0.19 -8.17
C SER A 51 12.98 0.87 -7.15
N HIS A 52 12.47 1.07 -5.94
CA HIS A 52 13.19 1.66 -4.81
C HIS A 52 13.69 0.56 -3.88
N ASP A 53 14.66 -0.22 -4.34
CA ASP A 53 15.14 -1.45 -3.68
C ASP A 53 15.75 -1.23 -2.28
N ASP A 54 16.18 0.00 -1.96
CA ASP A 54 16.69 0.38 -0.64
C ASP A 54 15.61 0.44 0.45
N PHE A 55 14.34 0.51 0.06
CA PHE A 55 13.20 0.46 0.97
C PHE A 55 12.70 -0.97 1.14
N ARG A 56 12.24 -1.28 2.36
CA ARG A 56 11.74 -2.63 2.70
C ARG A 56 10.49 -3.01 1.92
N ILE A 57 9.63 -2.03 1.65
CA ILE A 57 8.28 -2.23 1.11
C ILE A 57 8.09 -1.32 -0.09
N GLU A 58 7.50 -1.85 -1.15
CA GLU A 58 7.11 -1.09 -2.33
C GLU A 58 5.85 -1.65 -2.98
N TRP A 59 5.07 -0.78 -3.61
CA TRP A 59 3.78 -1.11 -4.20
C TRP A 59 3.64 -0.46 -5.58
N TRP A 60 3.05 -1.20 -6.51
CA TRP A 60 2.50 -0.65 -7.74
C TRP A 60 1.03 -1.03 -7.80
N TYR A 61 0.16 -0.02 -7.85
CA TYR A 61 -1.28 -0.21 -7.78
C TYR A 61 -1.98 0.49 -8.94
N TYR A 62 -2.54 -0.32 -9.84
CA TYR A 62 -3.26 0.14 -11.01
C TYR A 62 -4.73 -0.23 -10.87
N THR A 63 -5.60 0.74 -11.13
CA THR A 63 -7.04 0.54 -11.15
C THR A 63 -7.63 1.28 -12.34
N GLY A 64 -8.74 0.77 -12.87
CA GLY A 64 -9.44 1.47 -13.93
C GLY A 64 -10.71 0.79 -14.37
N ASN A 65 -11.39 1.45 -15.30
CA ASN A 65 -12.58 0.97 -15.96
C ASN A 65 -12.27 0.76 -17.44
N LEU A 66 -12.82 -0.29 -18.02
CA LEU A 66 -12.69 -0.66 -19.43
C LEU A 66 -14.07 -0.75 -20.05
N GLU A 67 -14.14 -0.49 -21.35
CA GLU A 67 -15.34 -0.70 -22.16
C GLU A 67 -14.98 -1.56 -23.37
N GLU A 68 -15.73 -2.62 -23.60
CA GLU A 68 -15.58 -3.46 -24.79
C GLU A 68 -16.12 -2.74 -26.02
N VAL A 69 -15.27 -2.54 -27.03
CA VAL A 69 -15.59 -1.76 -28.24
C VAL A 69 -16.80 -2.31 -29.02
N ALA A 70 -16.98 -3.63 -29.05
CA ALA A 70 -18.02 -4.26 -29.87
C ALA A 70 -19.42 -4.22 -29.22
N THR A 71 -19.48 -4.20 -27.89
CA THR A 71 -20.72 -4.41 -27.13
C THR A 71 -21.02 -3.28 -26.14
N SER A 72 -20.11 -2.33 -25.98
CA SER A 72 -20.09 -1.31 -24.90
C SER A 72 -20.21 -1.91 -23.49
N ARG A 73 -19.82 -3.17 -23.29
CA ARG A 73 -19.84 -3.78 -21.96
C ARG A 73 -18.75 -3.19 -21.07
N SER A 74 -19.14 -2.83 -19.85
CA SER A 74 -18.23 -2.23 -18.87
C SER A 74 -17.55 -3.29 -18.00
N PHE A 75 -16.27 -3.08 -17.75
CA PHE A 75 -15.47 -3.88 -16.83
C PHE A 75 -14.70 -2.98 -15.87
N GLY A 76 -14.52 -3.42 -14.63
CA GLY A 76 -13.52 -2.88 -13.72
C GLY A 76 -12.28 -3.75 -13.72
N TYR A 77 -11.10 -3.17 -13.52
CA TYR A 77 -9.89 -3.96 -13.25
C TYR A 77 -9.05 -3.36 -12.14
N GLN A 78 -8.28 -4.22 -11.50
CA GLN A 78 -7.24 -3.82 -10.55
C GLN A 78 -6.05 -4.76 -10.67
N LEU A 79 -4.85 -4.19 -10.72
CA LEU A 79 -3.57 -4.90 -10.74
C LEU A 79 -2.68 -4.35 -9.64
N THR A 80 -2.25 -5.22 -8.73
CA THR A 80 -1.32 -4.88 -7.66
C THR A 80 -0.06 -5.71 -7.78
N PHE A 81 1.08 -5.05 -7.66
CA PHE A 81 2.34 -5.68 -7.29
C PHE A 81 2.75 -5.16 -5.91
N PHE A 82 3.11 -6.07 -5.02
CA PHE A 82 3.65 -5.75 -3.70
C PHE A 82 4.99 -6.45 -3.53
N ARG A 83 6.01 -5.70 -3.12
CA ARG A 83 7.37 -6.20 -2.88
C ARG A 83 7.72 -6.02 -1.41
N VAL A 84 8.25 -7.08 -0.80
CA VAL A 84 8.86 -7.04 0.53
C VAL A 84 10.29 -7.52 0.43
N ALA A 85 11.24 -6.67 0.82
CA ALA A 85 12.63 -7.07 1.01
C ALA A 85 12.82 -7.71 2.38
N LEU A 86 13.38 -8.93 2.39
CA LEU A 86 13.75 -9.67 3.59
C LEU A 86 15.20 -9.39 4.01
N ASP A 87 16.03 -8.96 3.06
CA ASP A 87 17.45 -8.70 3.27
C ASP A 87 18.00 -7.70 2.24
N ARG A 88 19.12 -7.02 2.55
CA ARG A 88 19.80 -6.14 1.59
C ARG A 88 20.49 -6.95 0.51
N ILE A 89 20.51 -6.39 -0.71
CA ILE A 89 21.25 -6.97 -1.84
C ILE A 89 22.77 -6.93 -1.58
N SER A 90 23.27 -5.90 -0.87
CA SER A 90 24.68 -5.73 -0.53
C SER A 90 24.99 -6.20 0.90
N GLY A 91 25.88 -7.18 1.06
CA GLY A 91 26.55 -7.47 2.35
C GLY A 91 26.20 -8.79 3.05
N ASN A 92 25.40 -9.68 2.45
CA ASN A 92 25.12 -10.98 3.07
C ASN A 92 25.97 -12.11 2.42
N PRO A 93 26.77 -12.85 3.22
CA PRO A 93 27.72 -13.85 2.73
C PRO A 93 27.11 -15.15 2.20
N ASN A 94 25.78 -15.34 2.24
CA ASN A 94 25.14 -16.59 1.84
C ASN A 94 25.15 -16.78 0.29
N PRO A 95 25.88 -17.77 -0.25
CA PRO A 95 26.03 -17.97 -1.70
C PRO A 95 24.87 -18.77 -2.33
N SER A 96 23.86 -19.18 -1.56
CA SER A 96 22.78 -20.05 -2.05
C SER A 96 21.91 -19.39 -3.11
N LYS A 97 21.67 -20.10 -4.22
CA LYS A 97 20.72 -19.71 -5.28
C LYS A 97 19.25 -19.66 -4.82
N TRP A 98 18.95 -20.29 -3.69
CA TRP A 98 17.62 -20.31 -3.08
C TRP A 98 17.41 -19.21 -2.04
N LYS A 99 18.44 -18.38 -1.80
CA LYS A 99 18.30 -17.22 -0.93
C LYS A 99 17.22 -16.28 -1.48
N VAL A 100 16.32 -15.87 -0.60
CA VAL A 100 15.27 -14.91 -0.93
C VAL A 100 15.69 -13.54 -0.44
N GLY A 101 16.08 -12.66 -1.36
CA GLY A 101 16.28 -11.24 -1.05
C GLY A 101 14.93 -10.55 -0.91
N HIS A 102 14.11 -10.61 -1.97
CA HIS A 102 12.78 -10.01 -2.02
C HIS A 102 11.72 -11.06 -2.34
N ILE A 103 10.52 -10.88 -1.78
CA ILE A 103 9.30 -11.58 -2.17
C ILE A 103 8.41 -10.60 -2.93
N TYR A 104 7.82 -11.08 -4.02
CA TYR A 104 6.86 -10.35 -4.85
C TYR A 104 5.52 -11.04 -4.80
N PHE A 105 4.48 -10.27 -4.56
CA PHE A 105 3.09 -10.65 -4.65
C PHE A 105 2.48 -9.92 -5.84
N ALA A 106 1.73 -10.64 -6.66
CA ALA A 106 0.95 -10.07 -7.75
C ALA A 106 -0.51 -10.48 -7.57
N HIS A 107 -1.43 -9.55 -7.75
CA HIS A 107 -2.87 -9.80 -7.71
C HIS A 107 -3.53 -9.03 -8.85
N MET A 108 -4.36 -9.72 -9.63
CA MET A 108 -5.11 -9.13 -10.73
C MET A 108 -6.58 -9.48 -10.59
N THR A 109 -7.45 -8.51 -10.81
CA THR A 109 -8.90 -8.70 -10.82
C THR A 109 -9.53 -8.10 -12.06
N VAL A 110 -10.63 -8.71 -12.48
CA VAL A 110 -11.53 -8.16 -13.50
C VAL A 110 -12.96 -8.34 -13.00
N THR A 111 -13.71 -7.26 -12.95
CA THR A 111 -15.13 -7.26 -12.61
C THR A 111 -15.94 -7.08 -13.89
N ASP A 112 -16.69 -8.10 -14.28
CA ASP A 112 -17.66 -8.05 -15.38
C ASP A 112 -19.01 -7.60 -14.82
N ILE A 113 -19.40 -6.37 -15.14
CA ILE A 113 -20.63 -5.76 -14.60
C ILE A 113 -21.88 -6.43 -15.17
N ALA A 114 -21.91 -6.64 -16.48
CA ALA A 114 -23.07 -7.23 -17.16
C ALA A 114 -23.21 -8.72 -16.85
N GLY A 115 -22.09 -9.42 -16.69
CA GLY A 115 -22.06 -10.84 -16.34
C GLY A 115 -22.13 -11.12 -14.84
N GLU A 116 -22.22 -10.08 -14.00
CA GLU A 116 -22.24 -10.14 -12.54
C GLU A 116 -21.14 -11.04 -11.95
N LYS A 117 -19.94 -10.97 -12.52
CA LYS A 117 -18.86 -11.91 -12.19
C LYS A 117 -17.57 -11.20 -11.84
N PHE A 118 -16.95 -11.69 -10.78
CA PHE A 118 -15.65 -11.25 -10.31
C PHE A 118 -14.59 -12.32 -10.59
N TYR A 119 -13.58 -11.96 -11.37
CA TYR A 119 -12.43 -12.80 -11.67
C TYR A 119 -11.23 -12.29 -10.88
N TYR A 120 -10.45 -13.21 -10.32
CA TYR A 120 -9.19 -12.86 -9.66
C TYR A 120 -8.14 -13.94 -9.91
N PHE A 121 -6.88 -13.52 -9.85
CA PHE A 121 -5.74 -14.42 -9.83
C PHE A 121 -4.60 -13.79 -9.02
N GLU A 122 -3.87 -14.62 -8.30
CA GLU A 122 -2.76 -14.20 -7.46
C GLU A 122 -1.54 -15.09 -7.64
N ARG A 123 -0.37 -14.50 -7.45
CA ARG A 123 0.90 -15.22 -7.52
C ARG A 123 1.92 -14.64 -6.56
N ILE A 124 2.72 -15.53 -5.97
CA ILE A 124 3.85 -15.18 -5.11
C ILE A 124 5.11 -15.75 -5.75
N ASN A 125 6.15 -14.94 -5.92
CA ASN A 125 7.46 -15.39 -6.39
C ASN A 125 8.61 -14.72 -5.63
N ARG A 126 9.78 -15.33 -5.71
CA ARG A 126 11.07 -14.66 -5.49
C ARG A 126 11.54 -14.00 -6.79
N LYS A 127 12.62 -13.22 -6.73
CA LYS A 127 13.30 -12.74 -7.94
C LYS A 127 13.94 -13.92 -8.70
N GLY A 128 13.73 -13.98 -10.03
CA GLY A 128 14.23 -15.05 -10.92
C GLY A 128 13.32 -16.26 -11.00
#